data_AF-A0A2E6XQG3-F1
#
_entry.id   AF-A0A2E6XQG3-F1
#
_cell.length_a   1.000
_cell.length_b   1.000
_cell.length_c   1.000
_cell.angle_alpha   90.00
_cell.angle_beta   90.00
_cell.angle_gamma   90.00
#
_symmetry.space_group_name_H-M   'P 1'
#
loop_
_entity.id
_entity.type
_entity.pdbx_description
1 polymer ?
#
loop_
_entity_poly.entity_id
_entity_poly.type
_entity_poly.pdbx_seq_one_letter_code
_entity_poly.pdbx_strand_id
1 'polypeptide(L)'
;MPKIKLRAKDQVIYDKITEAYDKTEIIQRQPKLTIGRWDFVVFGESDNTDFVIREGFAEHASIKRAPIYIASLAESGLTNVNGIPIEEFVEEDVPEKYSGLEIIQVDPLRPLTVVKKDTYAGKKGLDKICRDYESVNIAVIRSPHETDWMISVMKYLNECDQSFPDPVQQAFSSRSSNNIFSLGKSRSSSNRLN
;
A
#
# COMPACT_ATOMS: atom_id res chain seq x y z
N MET A 1 9.70 -2.90 -2.66
CA MET A 1 8.76 -2.04 -1.92
C MET A 1 7.43 -2.07 -2.66
N PRO A 2 6.30 -2.35 -2.00
CA PRO A 2 4.99 -2.22 -2.63
C PRO A 2 4.82 -0.74 -3.00
N LYS A 3 4.85 -0.47 -4.31
CA LYS A 3 4.49 0.83 -4.85
C LYS A 3 3.01 0.73 -5.15
N ILE A 4 2.19 1.58 -4.53
CA ILE A 4 0.81 1.75 -4.96
C ILE A 4 0.85 2.02 -6.47
N LYS A 5 0.32 1.08 -7.28
CA LYS A 5 0.33 1.19 -8.73
C LYS A 5 -0.88 2.00 -9.17
N LEU A 6 -0.75 3.32 -9.14
CA LEU A 6 -1.75 4.21 -9.72
C LEU A 6 -1.53 4.28 -11.23
N ARG A 7 -2.57 3.97 -12.00
CA ARG A 7 -2.59 4.22 -13.45
C ARG A 7 -3.14 5.62 -13.67
N ALA A 8 -2.25 6.56 -13.97
CA ALA A 8 -2.64 7.90 -14.38
C ALA A 8 -3.11 7.90 -15.85
N LYS A 9 -4.06 8.79 -16.17
CA LYS A 9 -4.55 8.99 -17.54
C LYS A 9 -3.47 9.63 -18.43
N ASP A 10 -2.65 10.48 -17.84
CA ASP A 10 -1.57 11.20 -18.49
C ASP A 10 -0.42 11.47 -17.51
N GLN A 11 0.72 11.94 -18.04
CA GLN A 11 1.92 12.23 -17.26
C GLN A 11 1.70 13.35 -16.23
N VAL A 12 0.85 14.33 -16.54
CA VAL A 12 0.59 15.47 -15.63
C VAL A 12 -0.08 14.98 -14.34
N ILE A 13 -1.05 14.07 -14.47
CA ILE A 13 -1.71 13.45 -13.32
C ILE A 13 -0.71 12.56 -12.55
N TYR A 14 0.18 11.84 -13.25
CA TYR A 14 1.21 11.03 -12.61
C TYR A 14 2.16 11.87 -11.75
N ASP A 15 2.63 13.00 -12.30
CA ASP A 15 3.55 13.90 -11.60
C ASP A 15 2.87 14.52 -10.38
N LYS A 16 1.60 14.94 -10.50
CA LYS A 16 0.81 15.43 -9.37
C LYS A 16 0.62 14.40 -8.26
N ILE A 17 0.32 13.16 -8.62
CA ILE A 17 0.19 12.05 -7.66
C ILE A 17 1.51 11.81 -6.94
N THR A 18 2.62 11.82 -7.68
CA THR A 18 3.96 11.60 -7.14
C THR A 18 4.35 12.74 -6.19
N GLU A 19 4.11 13.99 -6.60
CA GLU A 19 4.33 15.17 -5.78
C GLU A 19 3.48 15.13 -4.49
N ALA A 20 2.19 14.77 -4.61
CA ALA A 20 1.31 14.61 -3.47
C ALA A 20 1.83 13.54 -2.49
N TYR A 21 2.24 12.39 -3.02
CA TYR A 21 2.81 11.30 -2.24
C TYR A 21 4.08 11.72 -1.52
N ASP A 22 5.02 12.34 -2.21
CA ASP A 22 6.32 12.73 -1.63
C ASP A 22 6.16 13.83 -0.58
N LYS A 23 5.31 14.82 -0.83
CA LYS A 23 5.07 15.95 0.09
C LYS A 23 4.10 15.65 1.23
N THR A 24 3.48 14.47 1.25
CA THR A 24 2.64 14.04 2.39
C THR A 24 3.49 13.87 3.64
N GLU A 25 3.07 14.47 4.76
CA GLU A 25 3.72 14.34 6.07
C GLU A 25 2.82 13.51 7.01
N ILE A 26 3.33 12.42 7.56
CA ILE A 26 2.64 11.64 8.61
C ILE A 26 3.14 12.18 9.95
N ILE A 27 2.33 13.01 10.60
CA ILE A 27 2.68 13.70 11.85
C ILE A 27 2.59 12.71 13.02
N GLN A 28 1.54 11.90 13.03
CA GLN A 28 1.29 10.90 14.07
C GLN A 28 0.76 9.63 13.42
N ARG A 29 1.29 8.48 13.81
CA ARG A 29 0.69 7.18 13.49
C ARG A 29 -0.32 6.80 14.57
N GLN A 30 -1.30 5.98 14.22
CA GLN A 30 -2.25 5.44 15.19
C GLN A 30 -1.48 4.67 16.29
N PRO A 31 -1.54 5.09 17.57
CA PRO A 31 -0.75 4.47 18.65
C PRO A 31 -1.08 2.99 18.90
N LYS A 32 -2.35 2.61 18.76
CA LYS A 32 -2.85 1.24 18.93
C LYS A 32 -3.61 0.82 17.68
N LEU A 33 -3.03 -0.12 16.93
CA LEU A 33 -3.64 -0.65 15.73
C LEU A 33 -4.79 -1.60 16.09
N THR A 34 -5.95 -1.37 15.50
CA THR A 34 -7.06 -2.34 15.51
C THR A 34 -6.88 -3.26 14.31
N ILE A 35 -7.02 -4.57 14.49
CA ILE A 35 -6.83 -5.53 13.40
C ILE A 35 -7.79 -5.18 12.25
N GLY A 36 -7.22 -4.95 11.06
CA GLY A 36 -7.98 -4.66 9.86
C GLY A 36 -8.60 -3.26 9.81
N ARG A 37 -8.28 -2.34 10.73
CA ARG A 37 -8.84 -0.99 10.75
C ARG A 37 -7.77 0.06 11.07
N TRP A 38 -7.73 1.10 10.24
CA TRP A 38 -6.83 2.24 10.37
C TRP A 38 -7.65 3.53 10.42
N ASP A 39 -7.69 4.16 11.59
CA ASP A 39 -8.36 5.43 11.76
C ASP A 39 -7.39 6.57 11.39
N PHE A 40 -7.88 7.56 10.66
CA PHE A 40 -7.08 8.69 10.21
C PHE A 40 -7.82 10.02 10.32
N VAL A 41 -7.03 11.07 10.55
CA VAL A 41 -7.35 12.45 10.28
C VAL A 41 -6.38 12.93 9.22
N VAL A 42 -6.91 13.41 8.11
CA VAL A 42 -6.10 14.03 7.06
C VAL A 42 -6.56 15.47 6.87
N PHE A 43 -5.58 16.38 6.82
CA PHE A 43 -5.87 17.78 6.58
C PHE A 43 -4.91 18.39 5.56
N GLY A 44 -5.40 19.35 4.79
CA GLY A 44 -4.62 20.08 3.80
C GLY A 44 -5.14 21.51 3.67
N GLU A 45 -4.25 22.40 3.24
CA GLU A 45 -4.64 23.79 2.92
C GLU A 45 -5.44 23.78 1.61
N SER A 46 -6.48 24.62 1.58
CA SER A 46 -7.28 24.95 0.41
C SER A 46 -6.79 26.26 -0.21
N ASP A 47 -7.12 26.52 -1.47
CA ASP A 47 -6.80 27.76 -2.19
C ASP A 47 -7.18 29.05 -1.44
N ASN A 48 -8.18 28.99 -0.54
CA ASN A 48 -8.65 30.12 0.27
C ASN A 48 -7.89 30.29 1.61
N THR A 49 -6.75 29.62 1.81
CA THR A 49 -5.97 29.59 3.09
C THR A 49 -6.69 28.95 4.28
N ASP A 50 -7.83 28.30 4.01
CA ASP A 50 -8.56 27.48 4.97
C ASP A 50 -7.96 26.08 5.00
N PHE A 51 -8.00 25.43 6.16
CA PHE A 51 -7.65 24.03 6.30
C PHE A 51 -8.90 23.16 6.24
N VAL A 52 -8.93 22.19 5.32
CA VAL A 52 -10.00 21.20 5.28
C VAL A 52 -9.52 19.94 5.98
N ILE A 53 -10.31 19.48 6.95
CA ILE A 53 -10.02 18.28 7.74
C ILE A 53 -11.02 17.20 7.36
N ARG A 54 -10.52 15.97 7.23
CA ARG A 54 -11.33 14.77 7.04
C ARG A 54 -10.94 13.75 8.09
N GLU A 55 -11.88 13.43 8.95
CA GLU A 55 -11.77 12.28 9.86
C GLU A 55 -12.41 11.07 9.18
N GLY A 56 -11.74 9.93 9.24
CA GLY A 56 -12.17 8.74 8.54
C GLY A 56 -11.45 7.49 9.00
N PHE A 57 -11.73 6.40 8.30
CA PHE A 57 -11.06 5.13 8.50
C PHE A 57 -10.93 4.35 7.20
N ALA A 58 -9.91 3.50 7.15
CA ALA A 58 -9.78 2.44 6.18
C ALA A 58 -10.00 1.11 6.89
N GLU A 59 -10.86 0.25 6.35
CA GLU A 59 -11.14 -1.07 6.92
C GLU A 59 -10.95 -2.16 5.87
N HIS A 60 -10.36 -3.28 6.27
CA HIS A 60 -10.18 -4.44 5.41
C HIS A 60 -11.54 -5.07 5.12
N ALA A 61 -11.95 -5.00 3.85
CA ALA A 61 -13.15 -5.64 3.38
C ALA A 61 -13.10 -7.16 3.65
N SER A 62 -14.20 -7.72 4.12
CA SER A 62 -14.32 -9.14 4.41
C SER A 62 -15.65 -9.71 3.95
N ILE A 63 -15.65 -10.99 3.56
CA ILE A 63 -16.87 -11.76 3.35
C ILE A 63 -17.03 -12.71 4.53
N LYS A 64 -18.11 -12.54 5.29
CA LYS A 64 -18.35 -13.18 6.59
C LYS A 64 -17.27 -12.82 7.62
N ARG A 65 -16.14 -13.53 7.60
CA ARG A 65 -14.99 -13.33 8.50
C ARG A 65 -13.64 -13.47 7.77
N ALA A 66 -13.67 -13.67 6.45
CA ALA A 66 -12.47 -13.86 5.65
C ALA A 66 -12.08 -12.53 4.97
N PRO A 67 -10.86 -12.02 5.19
CA PRO A 67 -10.36 -10.82 4.50
C PRO A 67 -10.31 -11.02 2.99
N ILE A 68 -10.66 -9.98 2.23
CA ILE A 68 -10.62 -9.99 0.77
C ILE A 68 -9.28 -9.46 0.29
N TYR A 69 -8.64 -10.18 -0.61
CA TYR A 69 -7.44 -9.74 -1.31
C TYR A 69 -7.69 -9.68 -2.81
N ILE A 70 -7.00 -8.76 -3.48
CA ILE A 70 -6.92 -8.69 -4.93
C ILE A 70 -5.57 -9.27 -5.33
N ALA A 71 -5.60 -10.36 -6.11
CA ALA A 71 -4.41 -10.96 -6.69
C ALA A 71 -4.30 -10.56 -8.17
N SER A 72 -3.11 -10.14 -8.59
CA SER A 72 -2.82 -9.88 -10.01
C SER A 72 -1.98 -11.01 -10.59
N LEU A 73 -2.45 -11.59 -11.69
CA LEU A 73 -1.80 -12.65 -12.42
C LEU A 73 -1.07 -12.08 -13.64
N ALA A 74 0.14 -12.55 -13.90
CA ALA A 74 0.86 -12.25 -15.13
C ALA A 74 1.44 -13.53 -15.74
N GLU A 75 1.63 -13.51 -17.06
CA GLU A 75 2.36 -14.56 -17.77
C GLU A 75 3.86 -14.43 -17.46
N SER A 76 4.54 -15.55 -17.24
CA SER A 76 5.95 -15.54 -16.85
C SER A 76 6.81 -14.85 -17.91
N GLY A 77 7.71 -13.97 -17.48
CA GLY A 77 8.60 -13.19 -18.36
C GLY A 77 8.02 -11.91 -18.97
N LEU A 78 6.72 -11.60 -18.77
CA LEU A 78 6.10 -10.37 -19.29
C LEU A 78 6.29 -9.15 -18.39
N THR A 79 6.72 -9.35 -17.13
CA THR A 79 6.99 -8.27 -16.19
C THR A 79 8.36 -8.43 -15.54
N ASN A 80 9.04 -7.31 -15.25
CA ASN A 80 10.30 -7.31 -14.50
C ASN A 80 10.10 -7.55 -12.98
N VAL A 81 8.97 -8.17 -12.59
CA VAL A 81 8.57 -8.37 -11.20
C VAL A 81 8.48 -9.87 -10.97
N ASN A 82 9.31 -10.37 -10.05
CA ASN A 82 9.27 -11.79 -9.66
C ASN A 82 7.93 -12.09 -8.98
N GLY A 83 7.15 -13.02 -9.51
CA GLY A 83 5.93 -13.50 -8.89
C GLY A 83 6.11 -14.84 -8.17
N ILE A 84 5.01 -15.35 -7.65
CA ILE A 84 4.91 -16.68 -7.05
C ILE A 84 4.09 -17.56 -8.01
N PRO A 85 4.56 -18.76 -8.38
CA PRO A 85 3.82 -19.67 -9.25
C PRO A 85 2.42 -19.99 -8.71
N ILE A 86 1.43 -20.11 -9.59
CA ILE A 86 0.04 -20.41 -9.21
C ILE A 86 -0.09 -21.77 -8.52
N GLU A 87 0.81 -22.71 -8.82
CA GLU A 87 0.90 -24.03 -8.21
C GLU A 87 1.22 -23.97 -6.70
N GLU A 88 1.75 -22.85 -6.20
CA GLU A 88 1.93 -22.64 -4.76
C GLU A 88 0.65 -22.17 -4.05
N PHE A 89 -0.35 -21.70 -4.80
CA PHE A 89 -1.63 -21.21 -4.28
C PHE A 89 -2.77 -22.21 -4.46
N VAL A 90 -2.67 -23.06 -5.48
CA VAL A 90 -3.66 -24.08 -5.80
C VAL A 90 -3.07 -25.43 -5.42
N GLU A 91 -3.58 -26.04 -4.35
CA GLU A 91 -2.99 -27.24 -3.77
C GLU A 91 -3.05 -28.46 -4.73
N GLU A 92 -4.05 -28.57 -5.62
CA GLU A 92 -4.18 -29.67 -6.58
C GLU A 92 -4.91 -29.26 -7.89
N ASP A 93 -4.59 -29.90 -9.01
CA ASP A 93 -5.25 -29.80 -10.34
C ASP A 93 -5.13 -28.43 -11.07
N VAL A 94 -3.91 -27.91 -11.23
CA VAL A 94 -3.64 -26.79 -12.14
C VAL A 94 -3.56 -27.32 -13.59
N PRO A 95 -4.43 -26.89 -14.51
CA PRO A 95 -4.36 -27.33 -15.91
C PRO A 95 -3.02 -26.97 -16.56
N GLU A 96 -2.43 -27.85 -17.36
CA GLU A 96 -1.11 -27.65 -17.99
C GLU A 96 -1.00 -26.33 -18.76
N LYS A 97 -2.08 -25.88 -19.41
CA LYS A 97 -2.15 -24.60 -20.14
C LYS A 97 -1.98 -23.35 -19.26
N TYR A 98 -2.11 -23.49 -17.95
CA TYR A 98 -1.92 -22.42 -16.97
C TYR A 98 -0.67 -22.65 -16.11
N SER A 99 0.11 -23.70 -16.43
CA SER A 99 1.36 -23.97 -15.74
C SER A 99 2.36 -22.85 -15.96
N GLY A 100 3.01 -22.43 -14.89
CA GLY A 100 4.01 -21.35 -14.93
C GLY A 100 3.43 -19.93 -14.94
N LEU A 101 2.12 -19.75 -14.71
CA LEU A 101 1.56 -18.43 -14.41
C LEU A 101 2.00 -17.98 -13.02
N GLU A 102 2.28 -16.69 -12.86
CA GLU A 102 2.79 -16.13 -11.61
C GLU A 102 1.85 -15.07 -11.04
N ILE A 103 1.56 -15.16 -9.74
CA ILE A 103 0.92 -14.10 -8.97
C ILE A 103 2.00 -13.08 -8.62
N ILE A 104 1.88 -11.88 -9.17
CA ILE A 104 2.88 -10.81 -9.04
C ILE A 104 2.55 -9.78 -7.96
N GLN A 105 1.32 -9.80 -7.43
CA GLN A 105 0.84 -8.84 -6.45
C GLN A 105 -0.37 -9.40 -5.71
N VAL A 106 -0.39 -9.25 -4.39
CA VAL A 106 -1.54 -9.55 -3.53
C VAL A 106 -1.75 -8.37 -2.58
N ASP A 107 -2.85 -7.65 -2.76
CA ASP A 107 -3.17 -6.48 -1.94
C ASP A 107 -4.50 -6.65 -1.20
N PRO A 108 -4.58 -6.25 0.08
CA PRO A 108 -5.83 -6.24 0.83
C PRO A 108 -6.77 -5.15 0.29
N LEU A 109 -8.04 -5.50 0.12
CA LEU A 109 -9.06 -4.51 -0.28
C LEU A 109 -9.45 -3.65 0.93
N ARG A 110 -9.09 -2.36 0.90
CA ARG A 110 -9.36 -1.41 2.00
C ARG A 110 -10.06 -0.14 1.50
N PRO A 111 -11.40 -0.12 1.45
CA PRO A 111 -12.15 1.09 1.12
C PRO A 111 -11.88 2.20 2.15
N LEU A 112 -11.76 3.44 1.67
CA LEU A 112 -11.62 4.62 2.52
C LEU A 112 -13.01 5.21 2.81
N THR A 113 -13.30 5.46 4.08
CA THR A 113 -14.55 6.09 4.52
C THR A 113 -14.24 7.40 5.25
N VAL A 114 -14.85 8.50 4.80
CA VAL A 114 -14.83 9.79 5.52
C VAL A 114 -16.08 9.88 6.37
N VAL A 115 -15.90 10.03 7.68
CA VAL A 115 -16.99 10.13 8.66
C VAL A 115 -17.34 11.59 8.92
N LYS A 116 -16.34 12.47 8.93
CA LYS A 116 -16.51 13.88 9.23
C LYS A 116 -15.64 14.74 8.32
N LYS A 117 -16.18 15.87 7.87
CA LYS A 117 -15.47 16.87 7.09
C LYS A 117 -15.73 18.25 7.69
N ASP A 118 -14.66 18.91 8.12
CA ASP A 118 -14.69 20.24 8.72
C ASP A 118 -13.77 21.20 7.96
N THR A 119 -14.01 22.50 8.12
CA THR A 119 -13.15 23.57 7.57
C THR A 119 -12.75 24.51 8.69
N TYR A 120 -11.45 24.83 8.78
CA TYR A 120 -10.88 25.73 9.78
C TYR A 120 -10.25 26.93 9.09
N ALA A 121 -10.71 28.12 9.46
CA ALA A 121 -10.16 29.37 8.95
C ALA A 121 -8.87 29.76 9.69
N GLY A 122 -7.82 30.09 8.93
CA GLY A 122 -6.63 30.79 9.42
C GLY A 122 -5.39 29.95 9.75
N LYS A 123 -4.23 30.63 9.72
CA LYS A 123 -2.86 30.05 9.84
C LYS A 123 -2.54 29.30 11.13
N LYS A 124 -3.38 29.40 12.18
CA LYS A 124 -3.23 28.64 13.45
C LYS A 124 -3.90 27.26 13.39
N GLY A 125 -4.47 26.87 12.25
CA GLY A 125 -5.14 25.59 12.06
C GLY A 125 -4.23 24.41 12.40
N LEU A 126 -2.99 24.38 11.91
CA LEU A 126 -2.10 23.23 12.05
C LEU A 126 -1.81 22.86 13.52
N ASP A 127 -1.34 23.81 14.34
CA ASP A 127 -1.02 23.55 15.75
C ASP A 127 -2.25 23.18 16.57
N LYS A 128 -3.43 23.68 16.17
CA LYS A 128 -4.69 23.35 16.82
C LYS A 128 -5.10 21.92 16.49
N ILE A 129 -5.04 21.54 15.21
CA ILE A 129 -5.37 20.19 14.74
C ILE A 129 -4.48 19.15 15.42
N CYS A 130 -3.17 19.36 15.42
CA CYS A 130 -2.25 18.43 16.06
C CYS A 130 -2.56 18.26 17.56
N ARG A 131 -2.90 19.35 18.26
CA ARG A 131 -3.29 19.30 19.68
C ARG A 131 -4.64 18.60 19.91
N ASP A 132 -5.62 18.84 19.05
CA ASP A 132 -6.96 18.28 19.19
C ASP A 132 -6.94 16.74 19.04
N TYR A 133 -5.99 16.18 18.30
CA TYR A 133 -5.86 14.73 18.07
C TYR A 133 -4.65 14.06 18.74
N GLU A 134 -3.82 14.79 19.48
CA GLU A 134 -2.59 14.27 20.12
C GLU A 134 -2.88 13.08 21.06
N SER A 135 -3.97 13.16 21.83
CA SER A 135 -4.39 12.11 22.77
C SER A 135 -5.33 11.08 22.17
N VAL A 136 -5.71 11.21 20.89
CA VAL A 136 -6.68 10.34 20.23
C VAL A 136 -5.96 9.18 19.55
N ASN A 137 -6.53 7.97 19.61
CA ASN A 137 -5.99 6.80 18.92
C ASN A 137 -6.25 6.86 17.40
N ILE A 138 -5.67 7.84 16.73
CA ILE A 138 -5.88 8.14 15.31
C ILE A 138 -4.57 8.59 14.66
N ALA A 139 -4.39 8.29 13.38
CA ALA A 139 -3.28 8.85 12.63
C ALA A 139 -3.57 10.31 12.25
N VAL A 140 -2.55 11.18 12.31
CA VAL A 140 -2.65 12.58 11.89
C VAL A 140 -1.74 12.78 10.68
N ILE A 141 -2.35 13.12 9.56
CA ILE A 141 -1.68 13.17 8.25
C ILE A 141 -1.89 14.57 7.66
N ARG A 142 -0.79 15.21 7.26
CA ARG A 142 -0.83 16.47 6.52
C ARG A 142 -0.64 16.20 5.04
N SER A 143 -1.64 16.60 4.28
CA SER A 143 -1.68 16.59 2.83
C SER A 143 -1.11 17.91 2.28
N PRO A 144 -0.37 17.90 1.15
CA PRO A 144 0.14 19.13 0.55
C PRO A 144 -0.98 20.07 0.10
N HIS A 145 -2.07 19.52 -0.41
CA HIS A 145 -3.31 20.26 -0.70
C HIS A 145 -4.53 19.45 -0.25
N GLU A 146 -5.65 20.11 -0.01
CA GLU A 146 -6.88 19.46 0.49
C GLU A 146 -7.44 18.39 -0.48
N THR A 147 -7.21 18.54 -1.78
CA THR A 147 -7.63 17.59 -2.82
C THR A 147 -6.82 16.30 -2.81
N ASP A 148 -5.61 16.33 -2.26
CA ASP A 148 -4.65 15.23 -2.31
C ASP A 148 -4.78 14.28 -1.10
N TRP A 149 -5.82 14.50 -0.28
CA TRP A 149 -6.06 13.78 0.96
C TRP A 149 -6.04 12.26 0.76
N MET A 150 -6.61 11.77 -0.35
CA MET A 150 -6.70 10.34 -0.63
C MET A 150 -5.31 9.73 -0.84
N ILE A 151 -4.46 10.40 -1.62
CA ILE A 151 -3.09 9.95 -1.89
C ILE A 151 -2.28 9.94 -0.58
N SER A 152 -2.49 10.96 0.25
CA SER A 152 -1.84 11.07 1.56
C SER A 152 -2.22 9.91 2.49
N VAL A 153 -3.51 9.56 2.55
CA VAL A 153 -3.99 8.40 3.33
C VAL A 153 -3.45 7.10 2.75
N MET A 154 -3.42 6.94 1.43
CA MET A 154 -2.86 5.75 0.81
C MET A 154 -1.36 5.57 1.11
N LYS A 155 -0.58 6.65 1.14
CA LYS A 155 0.82 6.61 1.60
C LYS A 155 0.93 6.06 3.02
N TYR A 156 0.12 6.60 3.94
CA TYR A 156 0.08 6.13 5.32
C TYR A 156 -0.23 4.64 5.42
N LEU A 157 -1.22 4.14 4.67
CA LEU A 157 -1.56 2.71 4.65
C LEU A 157 -0.42 1.85 4.09
N ASN A 158 0.24 2.29 3.02
CA ASN A 158 1.39 1.59 2.46
C ASN A 158 2.56 1.50 3.47
N GLU A 159 2.81 2.57 4.23
CA GLU A 159 3.82 2.55 5.28
C GLU A 159 3.42 1.66 6.47
N CYS A 160 2.12 1.55 6.75
CA CYS A 160 1.62 0.59 7.75
C CYS A 160 1.84 -0.86 7.30
N ASP A 161 1.57 -1.18 6.03
CA ASP A 161 1.77 -2.54 5.49
C ASP A 161 3.24 -2.96 5.51
N GLN A 162 4.15 -2.02 5.29
CA GLN A 162 5.58 -2.29 5.39
C GLN A 162 6.03 -2.52 6.84
N SER A 163 5.41 -1.86 7.80
CA SER A 163 5.76 -1.95 9.23
C SER A 163 5.09 -3.15 9.91
N PHE A 164 3.87 -3.48 9.49
CA PHE A 164 3.01 -4.51 10.07
C PHE A 164 2.31 -5.29 8.94
N PRO A 165 3.06 -6.06 8.14
CA PRO A 165 2.46 -6.84 7.06
C PRO A 165 1.49 -7.86 7.64
N ASP A 166 0.32 -7.99 7.00
CA ASP A 166 -0.61 -9.06 7.36
C ASP A 166 -0.02 -10.45 6.99
N PRO A 167 -0.53 -11.56 7.56
CA PRO A 167 0.05 -12.89 7.31
C PRO A 167 0.09 -13.29 5.83
N VAL A 168 -0.85 -12.83 5.01
CA VAL A 168 -0.90 -13.12 3.57
C VAL A 168 0.16 -12.30 2.84
N GLN A 169 0.27 -11.00 3.14
CA GLN A 169 1.33 -10.14 2.63
C GLN A 169 2.72 -10.60 3.07
N GLN A 170 2.86 -11.11 4.29
CA GLN A 170 4.10 -11.66 4.82
C GLN A 170 4.48 -12.98 4.14
N ALA A 171 3.52 -13.88 3.95
CA ALA A 171 3.71 -15.11 3.19
C ALA A 171 4.11 -14.81 1.75
N PHE A 172 3.47 -13.83 1.12
CA PHE A 172 3.80 -13.38 -0.24
C PHE A 172 5.22 -12.78 -0.31
N SER A 173 5.55 -11.87 0.61
CA SER A 173 6.84 -11.17 0.62
C SER A 173 8.01 -12.11 0.91
N SER A 174 7.86 -13.03 1.87
CA SER A 174 8.91 -14.01 2.22
C SER A 174 9.19 -15.00 1.09
N ARG A 175 8.17 -15.41 0.35
CA ARG A 175 8.31 -16.34 -0.78
C ARG A 175 8.86 -15.65 -2.04
N SER A 176 8.43 -14.42 -2.32
CA SER A 176 9.01 -13.61 -3.40
C SER A 176 10.51 -13.34 -3.18
N SER A 177 10.96 -13.14 -1.92
CA SER A 177 12.39 -13.02 -1.59
C SER A 177 13.18 -14.32 -1.67
N ASN A 178 12.53 -15.48 -1.49
CA ASN A 178 13.18 -16.79 -1.60
C ASN A 178 13.41 -17.22 -3.06
N ASN A 179 12.73 -16.59 -4.02
CA ASN A 179 12.99 -16.76 -5.45
C ASN A 179 14.18 -15.91 -5.95
N ILE A 180 15.04 -15.40 -5.05
CA ILE A 180 16.43 -15.12 -5.40
C ILE A 180 17.11 -16.48 -5.60
N PHE A 181 16.82 -17.13 -6.74
CA PHE A 181 17.64 -18.23 -7.20
C PHE A 181 19.04 -17.65 -7.43
N SER A 182 19.90 -17.96 -6.46
CA SER A 182 21.33 -18.03 -6.63
C SER A 182 21.62 -18.62 -8.01
N LEU A 183 22.30 -17.83 -8.84
CA LEU A 183 23.05 -18.36 -9.97
C LEU A 183 24.10 -19.30 -9.37
N GLY A 184 23.69 -20.54 -9.14
CA GLY A 184 24.53 -21.61 -8.62
C GLY A 184 25.70 -21.74 -9.56
N LYS A 185 26.90 -21.50 -9.02
CA LYS A 185 28.19 -21.82 -9.63
C LYS A 185 28.07 -23.17 -10.36
N SER A 186 28.09 -23.16 -11.69
CA SER A 186 28.52 -24.34 -12.43
C SER A 186 30.01 -24.50 -12.18
N ARG A 187 30.35 -25.19 -11.08
CA ARG A 187 31.64 -25.87 -10.96
C ARG A 187 31.67 -26.94 -12.05
N SER A 188 32.06 -26.54 -13.26
CA SER A 188 32.61 -27.47 -14.23
C SER A 188 34.04 -27.77 -13.82
N SER A 189 34.19 -28.77 -12.95
CA SER A 189 35.46 -29.44 -12.77
C SER A 189 35.59 -30.56 -13.79
N SER A 190 36.63 -30.46 -14.61
CA SER A 190 37.50 -31.57 -15.02
C SER A 190 36.95 -32.61 -16.00
N ASN A 191 37.39 -32.55 -17.27
CA ASN A 191 38.60 -33.28 -17.68
C ASN A 191 39.00 -33.00 -19.14
N ARG A 192 40.32 -32.86 -19.34
CA ARG A 192 41.03 -32.94 -20.62
C ARG A 192 40.74 -34.29 -21.30
N LEU A 193 40.79 -34.32 -22.62
CA LEU A 193 41.93 -34.89 -23.36
C LEU A 193 41.77 -34.65 -24.87
N ASN A 194 42.94 -34.56 -25.51
CA ASN A 194 43.16 -34.49 -26.96
C ASN A 194 42.54 -35.67 -27.71
#